data_AF-A0A1G5S6U5-F1
#
_entry.id   AF-A0A1G5S6U5-F1
#
_cell.length_a   1.000
_cell.length_b   1.000
_cell.length_c   1.000
_cell.angle_alpha   90.00
_cell.angle_beta   90.00
_cell.angle_gamma   90.00
#
_symmetry.space_group_name_H-M   'P 1'
#
loop_
_entity.id
_entity.type
_entity.pdbx_description
1 polymer ?
#
loop_
_entity_poly.entity_id
_entity_poly.type
_entity_poly.pdbx_seq_one_letter_code
_entity_poly.pdbx_strand_id
1 'polypeptide(L)'
;MEISYVEFETAYKEKYNSTIYEDNLSEMNNGDINQTETSLKQSILLSSLISDRLKNSEMTADEIESAFNNISSKMLMYVLLNIYYQIPDNHLYQVFKSAYSMSYFNHYEDYDGFEDLFYRVSELMPDAEKADLFGESKKITLYRGEASKSIGIEDAMSFTTHRPIAEWFASRFGEGIVYEVEARKTDIIAKIDDRNEREIVLFPGRAKIVDSYEIIQGVNDQAANVWKELSK
;
A
#
# COMPACT_ATOMS: atom_id res chain seq x y z
N MET A 1 29.86 -9.62 -8.02
CA MET A 1 29.60 -9.97 -9.43
C MET A 1 28.48 -9.05 -9.87
N GLU A 2 28.83 -7.97 -10.55
CA GLU A 2 27.87 -6.99 -11.10
C GLU A 2 27.07 -7.70 -12.19
N ILE A 3 25.76 -7.82 -12.00
CA ILE A 3 24.86 -8.25 -13.07
C ILE A 3 24.61 -6.99 -13.90
N SER A 4 24.94 -7.05 -15.19
CA SER A 4 24.71 -5.93 -16.10
C SER A 4 23.21 -5.68 -16.28
N TYR A 5 22.83 -4.43 -16.58
CA TYR A 5 21.44 -4.04 -16.85
C TYR A 5 20.73 -4.98 -17.84
N VAL A 6 21.45 -5.45 -18.86
CA VAL A 6 20.96 -6.37 -19.88
C VAL A 6 20.66 -7.75 -19.29
N GLU A 7 21.51 -8.25 -18.39
CA GLU A 7 21.32 -9.54 -17.73
C GLU A 7 20.14 -9.50 -16.74
N PHE A 8 19.94 -8.37 -16.05
CA PHE A 8 18.77 -8.18 -15.17
C PHE A 8 17.47 -8.01 -15.96
N GLU A 9 17.46 -7.20 -17.02
CA GLU A 9 16.29 -7.02 -17.89
C GLU A 9 15.87 -8.35 -18.53
N THR A 10 16.85 -9.16 -18.93
CA THR A 10 16.61 -10.51 -19.43
C THR A 10 16.03 -11.41 -18.34
N ALA A 11 16.61 -11.42 -17.13
CA ALA A 11 16.10 -12.23 -16.01
C ALA A 11 14.70 -11.81 -15.54
N TYR A 12 14.38 -10.51 -15.59
CA TYR A 12 13.06 -9.99 -15.23
C TYR A 12 12.01 -10.37 -16.28
N LYS A 13 12.34 -10.22 -17.58
CA LYS A 13 11.50 -10.68 -18.70
C LYS A 13 11.32 -12.20 -18.75
N GLU A 14 12.32 -12.96 -18.31
CA GLU A 14 12.27 -14.42 -18.21
C GLU A 14 11.45 -14.89 -16.99
N LYS A 15 11.50 -14.16 -15.87
CA LYS A 15 10.80 -14.51 -14.62
C LYS A 15 9.34 -14.06 -14.60
N TYR A 16 9.04 -12.91 -15.19
CA TYR A 16 7.72 -12.31 -15.26
C TYR A 16 7.32 -12.22 -16.73
N ASN A 17 6.47 -13.15 -17.17
CA ASN A 17 6.04 -13.39 -18.55
C ASN A 17 5.94 -12.08 -19.38
N SER A 18 6.59 -12.07 -20.55
CA SER A 18 6.88 -10.89 -21.38
C SER A 18 5.69 -9.99 -21.72
N THR A 19 4.46 -10.49 -21.63
CA THR A 19 3.22 -9.71 -21.85
C THR A 19 3.03 -8.63 -20.79
N ILE A 20 3.33 -8.86 -19.51
CA ILE A 20 3.13 -7.83 -18.46
C ILE A 20 4.09 -6.65 -18.66
N TYR A 21 5.31 -6.91 -19.13
CA TYR A 21 6.28 -5.85 -19.43
C TYR A 21 5.89 -5.06 -20.69
N GLU A 22 5.46 -5.73 -21.75
CA GLU A 22 5.10 -5.09 -23.02
C GLU A 22 3.70 -4.45 -23.01
N ASP A 23 2.73 -5.01 -22.29
CA ASP A 23 1.36 -4.49 -22.17
C ASP A 23 1.36 -3.20 -21.34
N ASN A 24 2.11 -3.17 -20.23
CA ASN A 24 2.35 -1.95 -19.45
C ASN A 24 3.06 -0.86 -20.27
N LEU A 25 3.93 -1.22 -21.22
CA LEU A 25 4.56 -0.29 -22.16
C LEU A 25 3.64 0.15 -23.31
N SER A 26 2.65 -0.68 -23.67
CA SER A 26 1.77 -0.43 -24.81
C SER A 26 0.59 0.49 -24.47
N GLU A 27 0.05 0.41 -23.25
CA GLU A 27 -1.00 1.32 -22.75
C GLU A 27 -0.43 2.72 -22.38
N MET A 28 0.88 2.83 -22.22
CA MET A 28 1.63 4.08 -22.02
C MET A 28 1.85 4.93 -23.29
N ASN A 29 1.42 4.46 -24.47
CA ASN A 29 1.71 5.12 -25.76
C ASN A 29 0.87 6.37 -26.06
N ASN A 30 0.03 6.83 -25.14
CA ASN A 30 -0.70 8.10 -25.28
C ASN A 30 -0.08 9.22 -24.41
N GLY A 31 1.16 9.61 -24.73
CA GLY A 31 1.58 11.02 -24.61
C GLY A 31 2.54 11.48 -23.50
N ASP A 32 2.95 10.63 -22.55
CA ASP A 32 3.77 11.07 -21.37
C ASP A 32 5.08 10.27 -21.15
N ILE A 33 5.67 9.76 -22.25
CA ILE A 33 6.76 8.76 -22.27
C ILE A 33 8.05 9.16 -21.50
N ASN A 34 8.34 10.44 -21.31
CA ASN A 34 9.63 10.85 -20.73
C ASN A 34 9.70 10.77 -19.19
N GLN A 35 8.58 10.85 -18.46
CA GLN A 35 8.61 10.88 -16.98
C GLN A 35 8.55 9.48 -16.35
N THR A 36 7.80 8.55 -16.94
CA THR A 36 7.56 7.24 -16.33
C THR A 36 8.75 6.29 -16.54
N GLU A 37 9.37 6.30 -17.73
CA GLU A 37 10.60 5.54 -17.99
C GLU A 37 11.77 6.02 -17.10
N THR A 38 11.83 7.34 -16.86
CA THR A 38 12.81 7.94 -15.95
C THR A 38 12.57 7.51 -14.50
N SER A 39 11.31 7.46 -14.06
CA SER A 39 10.94 7.07 -12.70
C SER A 39 11.23 5.59 -12.42
N LEU A 40 10.98 4.71 -13.39
CA LEU A 40 11.31 3.29 -13.27
C LEU A 40 12.83 3.08 -13.18
N LYS A 41 13.61 3.73 -14.06
CA LYS A 41 15.09 3.68 -14.02
C LYS A 41 15.65 4.20 -12.69
N GLN A 42 15.07 5.26 -12.15
CA GLN A 42 15.44 5.80 -10.83
C GLN A 42 15.12 4.82 -9.71
N SER A 43 13.95 4.18 -9.73
CA SER A 43 13.59 3.16 -8.73
C SER A 43 14.58 1.99 -8.73
N ILE A 44 15.03 1.54 -9.92
CA ILE A 44 16.01 0.45 -10.07
C ILE A 44 17.36 0.85 -9.48
N LEU A 45 17.85 2.05 -9.80
CA LEU A 45 19.12 2.56 -9.27
C LEU A 45 19.09 2.71 -7.74
N LEU A 46 17.98 3.22 -7.20
CA LEU A 46 17.82 3.32 -5.74
C LEU A 46 17.75 1.93 -5.10
N SER A 47 17.07 1.00 -5.74
CA SER A 47 16.95 -0.39 -5.27
C SER A 47 18.30 -1.09 -5.24
N SER A 48 19.19 -0.86 -6.22
CA SER A 48 20.53 -1.47 -6.23
C SER A 48 21.39 -0.94 -5.08
N LEU A 49 21.37 0.36 -4.82
CA LEU A 49 22.11 0.97 -3.70
C LEU A 49 21.68 0.41 -2.34
N ILE A 50 20.38 0.21 -2.13
CA ILE A 50 19.85 -0.39 -0.90
C ILE A 50 20.19 -1.88 -0.84
N SER A 51 20.03 -2.60 -1.95
CA SER A 51 20.38 -4.02 -2.05
C SER A 51 21.85 -4.29 -1.70
N ASP A 52 22.77 -3.44 -2.17
CA ASP A 52 24.19 -3.57 -1.86
C ASP A 52 24.46 -3.37 -0.37
N ARG A 53 23.75 -2.46 0.29
CA ARG A 53 23.86 -2.29 1.74
C ARG A 53 23.29 -3.49 2.51
N LEU A 54 22.14 -4.01 2.08
CA LEU A 54 21.52 -5.21 2.66
C LEU A 54 22.42 -6.45 2.56
N LYS A 55 23.16 -6.60 1.46
CA LYS A 55 24.10 -7.72 1.27
C LYS A 55 25.39 -7.59 2.08
N ASN A 56 25.85 -6.37 2.28
CA ASN A 56 27.16 -6.08 2.89
C ASN A 56 27.08 -5.77 4.39
N SER A 57 25.88 -5.69 4.97
CA SER A 57 25.67 -5.41 6.40
C SER A 57 24.35 -5.98 6.91
N GLU A 58 24.31 -6.37 8.19
CA GLU A 58 23.05 -6.61 8.90
C GLU A 58 22.39 -5.26 9.19
N MET A 59 21.58 -4.77 8.24
CA MET A 59 20.82 -3.54 8.44
C MET A 59 19.64 -3.81 9.38
N THR A 60 19.39 -2.88 10.31
CA THR A 60 18.16 -2.87 11.11
C THR A 60 16.97 -2.39 10.28
N ALA A 61 15.74 -2.63 10.75
CA ALA A 61 14.53 -2.06 10.12
C ALA A 61 14.64 -0.53 9.98
N ASP A 62 15.06 0.16 11.05
CA ASP A 62 15.21 1.62 11.06
C ASP A 62 16.19 2.13 9.99
N GLU A 63 17.27 1.40 9.73
CA GLU A 63 18.26 1.76 8.71
C GLU A 63 17.71 1.57 7.29
N ILE A 64 16.86 0.57 7.08
CA ILE A 64 16.17 0.32 5.81
C ILE A 64 15.12 1.42 5.59
N GLU A 65 14.30 1.71 6.59
CA GLU A 65 13.32 2.81 6.54
C GLU A 65 14.00 4.17 6.33
N SER A 66 15.14 4.40 6.99
CA SER A 66 15.91 5.63 6.78
C SER A 66 16.42 5.79 5.35
N ALA A 67 16.66 4.69 4.63
CA ALA A 67 17.01 4.74 3.22
C ALA A 67 15.83 5.20 2.34
N PHE A 68 14.59 4.99 2.79
CA PHE A 68 13.37 5.41 2.10
C PHE A 68 13.04 6.90 2.27
N ASN A 69 13.55 7.56 3.32
CA ASN A 69 13.25 8.98 3.62
C ASN A 69 13.59 9.97 2.49
N ASN A 70 14.52 9.63 1.59
CA ASN A 70 14.92 10.48 0.47
C ASN A 70 14.34 10.02 -0.88
N ILE A 71 13.47 9.01 -0.87
CA ILE A 71 12.82 8.46 -2.05
C ILE A 71 11.47 9.16 -2.21
N SER A 72 11.13 9.51 -3.46
CA SER A 72 9.81 10.07 -3.76
C SER A 72 8.71 9.09 -3.33
N SER A 73 7.64 9.61 -2.73
CA SER A 73 6.48 8.83 -2.32
C SER A 73 5.82 8.04 -3.46
N LYS A 74 5.99 8.46 -4.72
CA LYS A 74 5.53 7.71 -5.89
C LYS A 74 6.38 6.47 -6.22
N MET A 75 7.61 6.40 -5.73
CA MET A 75 8.57 5.33 -6.04
C MET A 75 8.77 4.35 -4.90
N LEU A 76 8.33 4.67 -3.67
CA LEU A 76 8.63 3.87 -2.47
C LEU A 76 8.23 2.41 -2.61
N MET A 77 6.99 2.15 -3.03
CA MET A 77 6.49 0.79 -3.17
C MET A 77 7.20 0.03 -4.29
N TYR A 78 7.55 0.70 -5.39
CA TYR A 78 8.35 0.10 -6.46
C TYR A 78 9.78 -0.26 -6.01
N VAL A 79 10.42 0.61 -5.21
CA VAL A 79 11.72 0.29 -4.62
C VAL A 79 11.61 -0.90 -3.67
N LEU A 80 10.58 -0.92 -2.81
CA LEU A 80 10.32 -2.06 -1.93
C LEU A 80 10.10 -3.35 -2.73
N LEU A 81 9.32 -3.31 -3.81
CA LEU A 81 9.08 -4.45 -4.69
C LEU A 81 10.37 -5.05 -5.27
N ASN A 82 11.38 -4.22 -5.54
CA ASN A 82 12.65 -4.69 -6.08
C ASN A 82 13.56 -5.33 -5.02
N ILE A 83 13.37 -5.02 -3.73
CA ILE A 83 14.30 -5.41 -2.66
C ILE A 83 13.70 -6.33 -1.60
N TYR A 84 12.38 -6.53 -1.54
CA TYR A 84 11.74 -7.23 -0.41
C TYR A 84 12.22 -8.67 -0.19
N TYR A 85 12.65 -9.38 -1.24
CA TYR A 85 13.28 -10.70 -1.11
C TYR A 85 14.59 -10.69 -0.33
N GLN A 86 15.25 -9.54 -0.23
CA GLN A 86 16.51 -9.35 0.48
C GLN A 86 16.31 -8.82 1.91
N ILE A 87 15.10 -8.32 2.22
CA ILE A 87 14.77 -7.85 3.56
C ILE A 87 14.46 -9.06 4.46
N PRO A 88 15.08 -9.16 5.65
CA PRO A 88 14.74 -10.19 6.62
C PRO A 88 13.26 -10.17 7.02
N ASP A 89 12.65 -11.34 7.20
CA ASP A 89 11.21 -11.48 7.51
C ASP A 89 10.80 -10.69 8.77
N ASN A 90 11.67 -10.66 9.79
CA ASN A 90 11.45 -9.93 11.03
C ASN A 90 11.49 -8.39 10.86
N HIS A 91 11.85 -7.89 9.68
CA HIS A 91 11.86 -6.46 9.32
C HIS A 91 10.83 -6.13 8.24
N LEU A 92 10.52 -7.06 7.33
CA LEU A 92 9.70 -6.79 6.15
C LEU A 92 8.31 -6.23 6.48
N TYR A 93 7.62 -6.76 7.49
CA TYR A 93 6.29 -6.25 7.86
C TYR A 93 6.33 -4.77 8.27
N GLN A 94 7.32 -4.39 9.06
CA GLN A 94 7.48 -3.01 9.53
C GLN A 94 7.94 -2.07 8.40
N VAL A 95 8.91 -2.49 7.59
CA VAL A 95 9.37 -1.74 6.42
C VAL A 95 8.24 -1.52 5.41
N PHE A 96 7.39 -2.53 5.20
CA PHE A 96 6.20 -2.42 4.36
C PHE A 96 5.25 -1.34 4.87
N LYS A 97 4.89 -1.36 6.17
CA LYS A 97 4.00 -0.35 6.77
C LYS A 97 4.55 1.06 6.55
N SER A 98 5.83 1.25 6.83
CA SER A 98 6.52 2.54 6.65
C SER A 98 6.48 3.01 5.18
N ALA A 99 6.85 2.15 4.23
CA ALA A 99 6.83 2.46 2.81
C ALA A 99 5.42 2.77 2.30
N TYR A 100 4.43 1.96 2.67
CA TYR A 100 3.04 2.12 2.27
C TYR A 100 2.48 3.45 2.80
N SER A 101 2.62 3.73 4.11
CA SER A 101 2.17 4.97 4.76
C SER A 101 2.78 6.25 4.17
N MET A 102 4.00 6.16 3.64
CA MET A 102 4.72 7.27 3.01
C MET A 102 4.45 7.38 1.51
N SER A 103 3.87 6.36 0.89
CA SER A 103 3.65 6.30 -0.54
C SER A 103 2.33 6.96 -0.96
N TYR A 104 2.22 7.27 -2.26
CA TYR A 104 0.93 7.48 -2.91
C TYR A 104 0.41 6.18 -3.56
N PHE A 105 0.78 5.01 -3.00
CA PHE A 105 0.35 3.72 -3.54
C PHE A 105 -1.07 3.44 -3.09
N ASN A 106 -2.00 3.44 -4.04
CA ASN A 106 -3.40 3.21 -3.75
C ASN A 106 -4.20 2.67 -4.94
N HIS A 107 -3.61 2.56 -6.13
CA HIS A 107 -4.32 2.17 -7.36
C HIS A 107 -4.26 0.67 -7.62
N TYR A 108 -5.35 0.10 -8.14
CA TYR A 108 -5.39 -1.28 -8.65
C TYR A 108 -4.41 -1.48 -9.81
N GLU A 109 -4.20 -0.46 -10.65
CA GLU A 109 -3.19 -0.47 -11.72
C GLU A 109 -1.76 -0.61 -11.18
N ASP A 110 -1.51 -0.21 -9.93
CA ASP A 110 -0.22 -0.42 -9.27
C ASP A 110 -0.08 -1.84 -8.67
N TYR A 111 -1.12 -2.67 -8.69
CA TYR A 111 -1.15 -3.99 -8.04
C TYR A 111 -0.37 -5.06 -8.80
N ASP A 112 -0.34 -4.98 -10.13
CA ASP A 112 0.30 -5.99 -10.97
C ASP A 112 1.78 -6.13 -10.61
N GLY A 113 2.15 -7.32 -10.12
CA GLY A 113 3.51 -7.65 -9.68
C GLY A 113 3.76 -7.50 -8.17
N PHE A 114 2.81 -6.97 -7.40
CA PHE A 114 2.92 -6.84 -5.94
C PHE A 114 2.31 -8.02 -5.16
N GLU A 115 1.68 -8.98 -5.83
CA GLU A 115 0.96 -10.10 -5.21
C GLU A 115 1.84 -10.85 -4.21
N ASP A 116 3.02 -11.28 -4.63
CA ASP A 116 3.97 -12.03 -3.81
C ASP A 116 4.41 -11.22 -2.57
N LEU A 117 4.65 -9.91 -2.74
CA LEU A 117 5.00 -9.02 -1.64
C LEU A 117 3.83 -8.94 -0.63
N PHE A 118 2.61 -8.71 -1.10
CA PHE A 118 1.45 -8.60 -0.23
C PHE A 118 1.11 -9.90 0.50
N TYR A 119 1.20 -11.05 -0.18
CA TYR A 119 1.02 -12.35 0.48
C TYR A 119 2.06 -12.56 1.57
N ARG A 120 3.34 -12.29 1.28
CA ARG A 120 4.41 -12.44 2.27
C ARG A 120 4.21 -11.49 3.46
N VAL A 121 3.84 -10.24 3.21
CA VAL A 121 3.55 -9.27 4.29
C VAL A 121 2.36 -9.71 5.15
N SER A 122 1.28 -10.19 4.52
CA SER A 122 0.09 -10.72 5.22
C SER A 122 0.44 -11.90 6.14
N GLU A 123 1.31 -12.81 5.69
CA GLU A 123 1.78 -13.94 6.50
C GLU A 123 2.58 -13.46 7.72
N LEU A 124 3.43 -12.44 7.52
CA LEU A 124 4.32 -11.86 8.54
C LEU A 124 3.61 -10.94 9.54
N MET A 125 2.33 -10.63 9.36
CA MET A 125 1.58 -9.83 10.31
C MET A 125 1.61 -10.46 11.72
N PRO A 126 1.97 -9.71 12.78
CA PRO A 126 2.11 -10.23 14.13
C PRO A 126 0.81 -10.83 14.69
N ASP A 127 0.92 -11.92 15.44
CA ASP A 127 -0.23 -12.57 16.08
C ASP A 127 -0.97 -11.64 17.05
N ALA A 128 -0.25 -10.74 17.71
CA ALA A 128 -0.86 -9.73 18.58
C ALA A 128 -1.76 -8.76 17.81
N GLU A 129 -1.34 -8.29 16.62
CA GLU A 129 -2.18 -7.44 15.77
C GLU A 129 -3.37 -8.21 15.19
N LYS A 130 -3.16 -9.48 14.81
CA LYS A 130 -4.25 -10.37 14.38
C LYS A 130 -5.27 -10.57 15.49
N ALA A 131 -4.82 -10.76 16.73
CA ALA A 131 -5.69 -10.94 17.90
C ALA A 131 -6.45 -9.65 18.25
N ASP A 132 -5.78 -8.50 18.17
CA ASP A 132 -6.38 -7.17 18.38
C ASP A 132 -7.53 -6.88 17.40
N LEU A 133 -7.33 -7.22 16.12
CA LEU A 133 -8.36 -7.00 15.09
C LEU A 133 -9.54 -7.97 15.16
N PHE A 134 -9.26 -9.26 15.34
CA PHE A 134 -10.27 -10.29 15.15
C PHE A 134 -10.80 -10.91 16.43
N GLY A 135 -10.05 -10.86 17.53
CA GLY A 135 -10.30 -11.71 18.69
C GLY A 135 -10.43 -13.17 18.25
N GLU A 136 -11.59 -13.78 18.54
CA GLU A 136 -11.93 -15.15 18.10
C GLU A 136 -12.66 -15.19 16.74
N SER A 137 -13.05 -14.04 16.19
CA SER A 137 -13.74 -13.95 14.90
C SER A 137 -12.82 -14.29 13.73
N LYS A 138 -13.41 -14.69 12.60
CA LYS A 138 -12.70 -14.83 11.31
C LYS A 138 -12.87 -13.62 10.40
N LYS A 139 -13.72 -12.67 10.83
CA LYS A 139 -14.13 -11.52 10.05
C LYS A 139 -14.18 -10.26 10.90
N ILE A 140 -13.99 -9.13 10.24
CA ILE A 140 -14.02 -7.81 10.86
C ILE A 140 -14.87 -6.86 10.00
N THR A 141 -15.57 -5.95 10.66
CA THR A 141 -16.24 -4.82 10.00
C THR A 141 -15.26 -3.67 9.85
N LEU A 142 -15.13 -3.17 8.63
CA LEU A 142 -14.30 -2.02 8.28
C LEU A 142 -15.14 -0.96 7.58
N TYR A 143 -14.59 0.24 7.50
CA TYR A 143 -15.25 1.38 6.89
C TYR A 143 -14.32 2.04 5.88
N ARG A 144 -14.91 2.58 4.80
CA ARG A 144 -14.18 3.39 3.83
C ARG A 144 -14.98 4.63 3.50
N GLY A 145 -14.31 5.78 3.51
CA GLY A 145 -14.86 7.00 2.95
C GLY A 145 -14.38 7.20 1.53
N GLU A 146 -15.30 7.27 0.58
CA GLU A 146 -15.04 7.61 -0.82
C GLU A 146 -15.53 9.03 -1.09
N ALA A 147 -14.61 9.89 -1.51
CA ALA A 147 -14.91 11.24 -2.00
C ALA A 147 -14.55 11.34 -3.50
N SER A 148 -14.91 12.43 -4.16
CA SER A 148 -14.69 12.66 -5.61
C SER A 148 -13.27 12.45 -6.15
N LYS A 149 -12.23 12.50 -5.30
CA LYS A 149 -10.82 12.24 -5.65
C LYS A 149 -10.29 10.88 -5.18
N SER A 150 -11.18 10.06 -4.62
CA SER A 150 -10.83 8.76 -4.06
C SER A 150 -10.94 7.69 -5.13
N ILE A 151 -10.23 6.61 -4.89
CA ILE A 151 -10.36 5.39 -5.67
C ILE A 151 -11.69 4.72 -5.29
N GLY A 152 -12.40 4.21 -6.29
CA GLY A 152 -13.67 3.54 -6.09
C GLY A 152 -13.53 2.34 -5.16
N ILE A 153 -14.62 1.99 -4.48
CA ILE A 153 -14.67 0.87 -3.51
C ILE A 153 -14.15 -0.47 -4.07
N GLU A 154 -14.35 -0.75 -5.36
CA GLU A 154 -13.94 -2.03 -5.98
C GLU A 154 -12.42 -2.23 -5.98
N ASP A 155 -11.67 -1.13 -6.13
CA ASP A 155 -10.21 -1.12 -6.26
C ASP A 155 -9.50 -0.67 -4.98
N ALA A 156 -10.27 -0.32 -3.96
CA ALA A 156 -9.76 0.24 -2.72
C ALA A 156 -8.98 -0.80 -1.89
N MET A 157 -7.83 -0.38 -1.38
CA MET A 157 -7.04 -1.16 -0.41
C MET A 157 -7.10 -0.61 1.00
N SER A 158 -7.32 0.71 1.16
CA SER A 158 -7.28 1.39 2.45
C SER A 158 -8.67 1.50 3.08
N PHE A 159 -8.81 0.90 4.26
CA PHE A 159 -10.02 0.91 5.08
C PHE A 159 -9.65 1.31 6.52
N THR A 160 -10.63 1.64 7.34
CA THR A 160 -10.43 1.92 8.76
C THR A 160 -11.37 1.10 9.62
N THR A 161 -10.94 0.74 10.82
CA THR A 161 -11.84 0.14 11.83
C THR A 161 -12.80 1.16 12.45
N HIS A 162 -12.63 2.45 12.15
CA HIS A 162 -13.35 3.54 12.80
C HIS A 162 -14.24 4.33 11.83
N ARG A 163 -15.55 4.13 11.95
CA ARG A 163 -16.56 4.84 11.15
C ARG A 163 -16.36 6.35 11.06
N PRO A 164 -16.06 7.10 12.16
CA PRO A 164 -15.86 8.55 12.06
C PRO A 164 -14.68 8.97 11.16
N ILE A 165 -13.66 8.12 11.04
CA ILE A 165 -12.51 8.38 10.15
C ILE A 165 -12.96 8.23 8.69
N ALA A 166 -13.73 7.18 8.36
CA ALA A 166 -14.32 7.02 7.03
C ALA A 166 -15.27 8.17 6.67
N GLU A 167 -16.11 8.61 7.60
CA GLU A 167 -16.99 9.78 7.40
C GLU A 167 -16.20 11.05 7.11
N TRP A 168 -15.08 11.26 7.81
CA TRP A 168 -14.18 12.39 7.55
C TRP A 168 -13.60 12.32 6.13
N PHE A 169 -13.11 11.15 5.69
CA PHE A 169 -12.57 10.98 4.34
C PHE A 169 -13.64 11.21 3.25
N ALA A 170 -14.86 10.68 3.42
CA ALA A 170 -15.95 10.86 2.46
C ALA A 170 -16.41 12.32 2.36
N SER A 171 -16.44 13.05 3.47
CA SER A 171 -16.98 14.42 3.50
C SER A 171 -15.94 15.54 3.27
N ARG A 172 -14.63 15.24 3.23
CA ARG A 172 -13.58 16.28 3.19
C ARG A 172 -13.56 17.12 1.90
N PHE A 173 -14.14 16.62 0.81
CA PHE A 173 -14.14 17.30 -0.50
C PHE A 173 -15.55 17.58 -1.03
N GLY A 174 -16.57 17.55 -0.16
CA GLY A 174 -17.97 17.80 -0.51
C GLY A 174 -18.85 16.62 -0.15
N GLU A 175 -19.59 16.12 -1.14
CA GLU A 175 -20.39 14.90 -1.04
C GLU A 175 -19.50 13.66 -1.26
N GLY A 176 -19.78 12.61 -0.51
CA GLY A 176 -19.11 11.32 -0.65
C GLY A 176 -19.95 10.19 -0.10
N ILE A 177 -19.42 8.97 -0.19
CA ILE A 177 -20.10 7.74 0.25
C ILE A 177 -19.25 7.10 1.34
N VAL A 178 -19.90 6.66 2.41
CA VAL A 178 -19.30 5.81 3.42
C VAL A 178 -19.76 4.39 3.18
N TYR A 179 -18.81 3.48 3.01
CA TYR A 179 -19.07 2.05 2.91
C TYR A 179 -18.78 1.37 4.23
N GLU A 180 -19.68 0.48 4.63
CA GLU A 180 -19.42 -0.55 5.64
C GLU A 180 -19.12 -1.86 4.90
N VAL A 181 -17.98 -2.46 5.21
CA VAL A 181 -17.52 -3.69 4.54
C VAL A 181 -17.18 -4.77 5.56
N GLU A 182 -17.34 -6.02 5.15
CA GLU A 182 -16.88 -7.19 5.89
C GLU A 182 -15.63 -7.75 5.20
N ALA A 183 -14.54 -7.92 5.94
CA ALA A 183 -13.31 -8.52 5.45
C ALA A 183 -12.95 -9.77 6.27
N ARG A 184 -12.34 -10.78 5.63
CA ARG A 184 -11.82 -11.96 6.34
C ARG A 184 -10.39 -11.73 6.80
N LYS A 185 -9.98 -12.45 7.83
CA LYS A 185 -8.58 -12.45 8.31
C LYS A 185 -7.55 -12.72 7.21
N THR A 186 -7.88 -13.58 6.26
CA THR A 186 -7.01 -13.94 5.12
C THR A 186 -6.93 -12.87 4.03
N ASP A 187 -7.78 -11.84 4.08
CA ASP A 187 -7.83 -10.78 3.09
C ASP A 187 -7.09 -9.50 3.57
N ILE A 188 -6.53 -9.50 4.79
CA ILE A 188 -5.76 -8.39 5.35
C ILE A 188 -4.28 -8.53 4.97
N ILE A 189 -3.70 -7.46 4.44
CA ILE A 189 -2.27 -7.33 4.18
C ILE A 189 -1.55 -6.79 5.41
N ALA A 190 -2.03 -5.66 5.95
CA ALA A 190 -1.38 -5.01 7.09
C ALA A 190 -2.36 -4.19 7.94
N LYS A 191 -1.99 -3.98 9.20
CA LYS A 191 -2.58 -2.98 10.09
C LYS A 191 -1.60 -1.81 10.25
N ILE A 192 -2.06 -0.61 9.93
CA ILE A 192 -1.28 0.63 10.00
C ILE A 192 -1.98 1.56 11.00
N ASP A 193 -1.39 1.68 12.19
CA ASP A 193 -1.89 2.59 13.24
C ASP A 193 -1.16 3.95 13.22
N ASP A 194 -0.35 4.20 12.21
CA ASP A 194 0.32 5.49 12.05
C ASP A 194 -0.72 6.61 11.85
N ARG A 195 -0.43 7.80 12.39
CA ARG A 195 -1.31 9.00 12.29
C ARG A 195 -2.73 8.81 12.85
N ASN A 196 -2.94 7.77 13.66
CA ASN A 196 -4.21 7.45 14.30
C ASN A 196 -5.38 7.20 13.31
N GLU A 197 -5.06 6.80 12.06
CA GLU A 197 -6.07 6.49 11.05
C GLU A 197 -6.71 5.11 11.26
N ARG A 198 -6.06 4.26 12.07
CA ARG A 198 -6.45 2.87 12.35
C ARG A 198 -6.72 2.11 11.06
N GLU A 199 -5.81 2.30 10.13
CA GLU A 199 -5.88 1.84 8.75
C GLU A 199 -5.66 0.33 8.69
N ILE A 200 -6.45 -0.30 7.84
CA ILE A 200 -6.37 -1.71 7.48
C ILE A 200 -6.22 -1.76 5.97
N VAL A 201 -5.10 -2.35 5.54
CA VAL A 201 -4.80 -2.56 4.14
C VAL A 201 -5.33 -3.93 3.73
N LEU A 202 -6.24 -3.97 2.77
CA LEU A 202 -6.79 -5.19 2.19
C LEU A 202 -6.20 -5.46 0.81
N PHE A 203 -6.25 -6.74 0.41
CA PHE A 203 -6.14 -7.07 -1.01
C PHE A 203 -7.27 -6.38 -1.81
N PRO A 204 -6.99 -5.81 -2.99
CA PRO A 204 -8.02 -5.21 -3.83
C PRO A 204 -9.17 -6.18 -4.14
N GLY A 205 -10.39 -5.68 -4.24
CA GLY A 205 -11.58 -6.48 -4.52
C GLY A 205 -11.97 -7.50 -3.46
N ARG A 206 -11.34 -7.51 -2.27
CA ARG A 206 -11.69 -8.43 -1.16
C ARG A 206 -12.65 -7.83 -0.14
N ALA A 207 -12.96 -6.55 -0.25
CA ALA A 207 -13.95 -5.90 0.62
C ALA A 207 -15.36 -6.30 0.19
N LYS A 208 -16.11 -6.99 1.07
CA LYS A 208 -17.52 -7.27 0.82
C LYS A 208 -18.37 -6.14 1.37
N ILE A 209 -18.98 -5.34 0.49
CA ILE A 209 -19.92 -4.28 0.89
C ILE A 209 -21.12 -4.89 1.63
N VAL A 210 -21.41 -4.37 2.82
CA VAL A 210 -22.54 -4.74 3.66
C VAL A 210 -23.60 -3.63 3.64
N ASP A 211 -23.16 -2.38 3.68
CA ASP A 211 -24.03 -1.20 3.65
C ASP A 211 -23.26 0.01 3.07
N SER A 212 -24.00 1.03 2.64
CA SER A 212 -23.43 2.29 2.17
C SER A 212 -24.40 3.46 2.38
N TYR A 213 -23.87 4.63 2.72
CA TYR A 213 -24.67 5.86 2.84
C TYR A 213 -23.91 7.09 2.34
N GLU A 214 -24.64 8.04 1.77
CA GLU A 214 -24.13 9.34 1.35
C GLU A 214 -23.89 10.26 2.57
N ILE A 215 -22.86 11.09 2.49
CA ILE A 215 -22.54 12.11 3.48
C ILE A 215 -22.11 13.41 2.81
N ILE A 216 -22.50 14.54 3.40
CA ILE A 216 -22.20 15.88 2.90
C ILE A 216 -21.34 16.64 3.92
N GLN A 217 -20.36 17.39 3.43
CA GLN A 217 -19.51 18.28 4.24
C GLN A 217 -20.33 19.18 5.18
N GLY A 218 -19.94 19.21 6.46
CA GLY A 218 -20.55 20.08 7.48
C GLY A 218 -21.77 19.49 8.22
N VAL A 219 -22.20 18.28 7.89
CA VAL A 219 -23.28 17.59 8.62
C VAL A 219 -22.74 16.81 9.85
N ASN A 220 -21.42 16.56 9.91
CA ASN A 220 -20.80 15.71 10.92
C ASN A 220 -19.57 16.37 11.60
N ASP A 221 -19.79 17.49 12.30
CA ASP A 221 -18.76 18.16 13.12
C ASP A 221 -18.08 17.21 14.12
N GLN A 222 -18.80 16.14 14.53
CA GLN A 222 -18.27 15.09 15.40
C GLN A 222 -17.14 14.27 14.75
N ALA A 223 -17.25 13.92 13.45
CA ALA A 223 -16.20 13.19 12.73
C ALA A 223 -14.92 14.04 12.57
N ALA A 224 -15.08 15.33 12.25
CA ALA A 224 -13.97 16.27 12.18
C ALA A 224 -13.28 16.51 13.54
N ASN A 225 -14.05 16.49 14.64
CA ASN A 225 -13.50 16.61 15.99
C ASN A 225 -12.78 15.34 16.43
N VAL A 226 -13.34 14.16 16.16
CA VAL A 226 -12.68 12.87 16.41
C VAL A 226 -11.36 12.79 15.64
N TRP A 227 -11.34 13.18 14.36
CA TRP A 227 -10.09 13.24 13.59
C TRP A 227 -9.07 14.18 14.20
N LYS A 228 -9.46 15.40 14.61
CA LYS A 228 -8.57 16.37 15.26
C LYS A 228 -8.05 15.92 16.63
N GLU A 229 -8.80 15.09 17.36
CA GLU A 229 -8.36 14.51 18.62
C GLU A 229 -7.39 13.36 18.40
N LEU A 230 -7.64 12.56 17.37
CA LEU A 230 -6.78 11.47 16.95
C LEU A 230 -5.50 11.99 16.29
N SER A 231 -5.51 13.06 15.50
CA SER A 231 -4.34 13.53 14.75
C SER A 231 -3.36 14.41 15.55
N LYS A 232 -3.47 14.47 16.89
CA LYS A 232 -2.57 15.21 17.79
C LYS A 232 -1.52 14.29 18.39
#